data_AF-A0A353ZUR6-F1
#
_entry.id   AF-A0A353ZUR6-F1
#
_cell.length_a   1.000
_cell.length_b   1.000
_cell.length_c   1.000
_cell.angle_alpha   90.00
_cell.angle_beta   90.00
_cell.angle_gamma   90.00
#
_symmetry.space_group_name_H-M   'P 1'
#
loop_
_entity.id
_entity.type
_entity.pdbx_description
1 polymer ?
#
loop_
_entity_poly.entity_id
_entity_poly.type
_entity_poly.pdbx_seq_one_letter_code
_entity_poly.pdbx_strand_id
1 'polypeptide(L)'
;MDMLFDPYSDGPFKAAHTAAALTKSRPEGLAAAAEFGGGGPGGGQGGWSNQQPAQDGNGEPAHHRPNAEELLQGLNPQQEEAVKHAGSALLIVAGAGSGKTRVLSNRIAYLIATRRAHHGEILAITFTNKA
;
A
#
# COMPACT_ATOMS: atom_id res chain seq x y z
N MET A 1 -33.71 1.15 -38.76
CA MET A 1 -32.51 0.48 -39.29
C MET A 1 -31.42 0.73 -38.28
N ASP A 2 -31.46 -0.06 -37.20
CA ASP A 2 -30.46 -0.05 -36.15
C ASP A 2 -29.21 -0.77 -36.64
N MET A 3 -28.07 -0.07 -36.67
CA MET A 3 -26.74 -0.65 -36.66
C MET A 3 -25.77 0.34 -36.02
N LEU A 4 -25.89 0.52 -34.70
CA LEU A 4 -24.74 0.93 -33.90
C LEU A 4 -24.21 -0.33 -33.22
N PHE A 5 -23.39 -1.07 -33.94
CA PHE A 5 -22.66 -2.22 -33.44
C PHE A 5 -21.64 -1.71 -32.39
N ASP A 6 -21.88 -2.03 -31.13
CA ASP A 6 -20.95 -1.78 -30.02
C ASP A 6 -20.00 -2.99 -29.89
N PRO A 7 -18.72 -2.88 -30.32
CA PRO A 7 -17.77 -3.99 -30.34
C PRO A 7 -17.28 -4.39 -28.94
N TYR A 8 -17.73 -3.75 -27.87
CA TYR A 8 -17.38 -4.10 -26.49
C TYR A 8 -18.51 -4.75 -25.70
N SER A 9 -19.68 -4.96 -26.30
CA SER A 9 -20.84 -5.57 -25.64
C SER A 9 -20.63 -7.04 -25.24
N ASP A 10 -19.73 -7.77 -25.91
CA ASP A 10 -19.47 -9.20 -25.71
C ASP A 10 -18.12 -9.51 -25.02
N GLY A 11 -17.48 -8.52 -24.39
CA GLY A 11 -16.26 -8.73 -23.60
C GLY A 11 -16.51 -9.45 -22.27
N PRO A 12 -15.49 -10.10 -21.67
CA PRO A 12 -15.63 -10.91 -20.44
C PRO A 12 -15.95 -10.11 -19.17
N PHE A 13 -16.19 -8.80 -19.28
CA PHE A 13 -16.40 -7.87 -18.16
C PHE A 13 -17.86 -7.44 -18.01
N LYS A 14 -18.82 -8.36 -18.20
CA LYS A 14 -20.22 -8.09 -17.84
C LYS A 14 -20.35 -8.09 -16.31
N ALA A 15 -20.77 -6.95 -15.76
CA ALA A 15 -20.96 -6.74 -14.32
C ALA A 15 -22.00 -7.73 -13.75
N ALA A 16 -21.54 -8.67 -12.92
CA ALA A 16 -22.39 -9.55 -12.15
C ALA A 16 -22.44 -9.10 -10.68
N HIS A 17 -23.62 -8.63 -10.27
CA HIS A 17 -24.05 -8.60 -8.88
C HIS A 17 -24.12 -10.04 -8.34
N THR A 18 -23.59 -10.28 -7.14
CA THR A 18 -24.23 -11.00 -6.00
C THR A 18 -23.17 -11.15 -4.90
N ALA A 19 -23.41 -10.55 -3.74
CA ALA A 19 -22.59 -10.71 -2.55
C ALA A 19 -22.96 -12.01 -1.83
N ALA A 20 -21.95 -12.85 -1.54
CA ALA A 20 -22.05 -13.90 -0.55
C ALA A 20 -20.84 -13.78 0.39
N ALA A 21 -21.12 -13.42 1.65
CA ALA A 21 -20.12 -13.31 2.70
C ALA A 21 -19.61 -14.70 3.09
N LEU A 22 -18.31 -14.94 2.93
CA LEU A 22 -17.64 -16.14 3.44
C LEU A 22 -16.94 -15.80 4.76
N THR A 23 -17.59 -16.14 5.88
CA THR A 23 -16.95 -16.15 7.21
C THR A 23 -15.93 -17.28 7.25
N LYS A 24 -14.66 -16.97 7.54
CA LYS A 24 -13.64 -17.98 7.81
C LYS A 24 -13.32 -17.98 9.31
N SER A 25 -13.70 -19.06 9.97
CA SER A 25 -13.37 -19.38 11.37
C SER A 25 -11.86 -19.60 11.55
N ARG A 26 -11.30 -19.02 12.62
CA ARG A 26 -9.94 -19.20 13.10
C ARG A 26 -9.87 -20.47 13.96
N PRO A 27 -8.88 -21.37 13.80
CA PRO A 27 -8.68 -22.43 14.77
C PRO A 27 -7.96 -21.91 16.03
N GLU A 28 -8.61 -22.17 17.15
CA GLU A 28 -8.11 -22.02 18.52
C GLU A 28 -6.99 -23.04 18.78
N GLY A 29 -5.94 -22.63 19.52
CA GLY A 29 -5.10 -23.58 20.26
C GLY A 29 -3.76 -23.96 19.63
N LEU A 30 -2.71 -23.18 19.93
CA LEU A 30 -1.41 -23.77 20.23
C LEU A 30 -0.81 -23.03 21.43
N ALA A 31 -0.84 -23.69 22.58
CA ALA A 31 -0.28 -23.21 23.83
C ALA A 31 1.25 -23.39 23.85
N ALA A 32 1.86 -22.59 24.73
CA ALA A 32 3.26 -22.47 25.09
C ALA A 32 4.01 -23.79 25.37
N ALA A 33 5.32 -23.78 25.14
CA ALA A 33 6.36 -24.04 26.16
C ALA A 33 7.76 -24.09 25.51
N ALA A 34 8.71 -23.34 26.05
CA ALA A 34 10.06 -23.81 26.45
C ALA A 34 10.92 -22.61 26.84
N GLU A 35 11.01 -22.41 28.15
CA GLU A 35 12.08 -21.66 28.79
C GLU A 35 13.42 -22.38 28.56
N PHE A 36 14.46 -21.64 28.19
CA PHE A 36 15.85 -22.07 28.37
C PHE A 36 16.57 -20.98 29.16
N GLY A 37 16.71 -21.21 30.46
CA GLY A 37 17.63 -20.48 31.31
C GLY A 37 19.07 -20.95 31.08
N GLY A 38 20.03 -20.04 31.28
CA GLY A 38 21.45 -20.36 31.24
C GLY A 38 22.32 -19.12 31.42
N GLY A 39 22.40 -18.60 32.64
CA GLY A 39 23.44 -17.65 33.04
C GLY A 39 24.71 -18.37 33.50
N GLY A 40 25.88 -17.86 33.11
CA GLY A 40 27.17 -18.25 33.67
C GLY A 40 28.35 -17.48 33.03
N PRO A 41 29.39 -17.07 33.78
CA PRO A 41 30.21 -15.89 33.46
C PRO A 41 31.62 -16.22 32.94
N GLY A 42 32.28 -15.24 32.29
CA GLY A 42 33.75 -15.24 32.19
C GLY A 42 34.37 -14.54 30.96
N GLY A 43 34.93 -13.35 31.20
CA GLY A 43 36.26 -12.89 30.75
C GLY A 43 36.66 -12.95 29.27
N GLY A 44 36.90 -11.77 28.67
CA GLY A 44 37.67 -11.66 27.42
C GLY A 44 37.74 -10.24 26.88
N GLN A 45 38.74 -9.48 27.34
CA GLN A 45 39.07 -8.14 26.86
C GLN A 45 39.57 -8.19 25.41
N GLY A 46 38.93 -7.41 24.52
CA GLY A 46 39.34 -7.23 23.13
C GLY A 46 38.73 -5.95 22.60
N GLY A 47 39.46 -4.84 22.77
CA GLY A 47 39.02 -3.50 22.44
C GLY A 47 38.80 -3.31 20.94
N TRP A 48 37.52 -3.19 20.55
CA TRP A 48 37.12 -2.35 19.44
C TRP A 48 36.69 -1.04 20.07
N SER A 49 37.56 -0.03 20.01
CA SER A 49 37.20 1.33 20.37
C SER A 49 36.05 1.77 19.46
N ASN A 50 34.82 1.60 19.93
CA ASN A 50 33.63 2.17 19.33
C ASN A 50 33.72 3.69 19.55
N GLN A 51 34.44 4.37 18.66
CA GLN A 51 34.31 5.80 18.51
C GLN A 51 32.91 6.03 17.93
N GLN A 52 31.94 6.06 18.83
CA GLN A 52 30.63 6.63 18.56
C GLN A 52 30.92 8.07 18.09
N PRO A 53 30.54 8.44 16.85
CA PRO A 53 30.58 9.85 16.50
C PRO A 53 29.73 10.58 17.54
N ALA A 54 30.31 11.64 18.09
CA ALA A 54 29.66 12.48 19.08
C ALA A 54 28.24 12.78 18.57
N GLN A 55 27.24 12.38 19.33
CA GLN A 55 25.84 12.66 19.05
C GLN A 55 25.64 14.17 19.20
N ASP A 56 25.86 14.90 18.12
CA ASP A 56 25.39 16.25 17.96
C ASP A 56 23.85 16.20 17.97
N GLY A 57 23.26 16.85 18.97
CA GLY A 57 21.84 16.76 19.35
C GLY A 57 20.86 17.38 18.36
N ASN A 58 20.98 17.06 17.07
CA ASN A 58 20.00 17.39 16.05
C ASN A 58 19.35 16.06 15.61
N GLY A 59 18.14 15.80 16.14
CA GLY A 59 17.39 14.60 15.83
C GLY A 59 17.29 14.38 14.31
N GLU A 60 17.46 13.13 13.89
CA GLU A 60 17.18 12.72 12.52
C GLU A 60 15.82 13.29 12.10
N PRO A 61 15.69 13.87 10.89
CA PRO A 61 14.41 14.39 10.46
C PRO A 61 13.41 13.23 10.46
N ALA A 62 12.44 13.29 11.36
CA ALA A 62 11.37 12.31 11.40
C ALA A 62 10.76 12.22 10.00
N HIS A 63 10.86 11.06 9.35
CA HIS A 63 10.26 10.86 8.04
C HIS A 63 8.74 11.06 8.16
N HIS A 64 8.26 12.24 7.75
CA HIS A 64 6.84 12.57 7.74
C HIS A 64 6.11 11.64 6.78
N ARG A 65 5.31 10.73 7.32
CA ARG A 65 4.40 9.90 6.52
C ARG A 65 3.11 10.70 6.36
N PRO A 66 2.71 11.06 5.13
CA PRO A 66 1.48 11.81 4.93
C PRO A 66 0.29 10.99 5.41
N ASN A 67 -0.66 11.66 6.07
CA ASN A 67 -1.95 11.07 6.42
C ASN A 67 -2.87 10.99 5.18
N ALA A 68 -4.03 10.35 5.33
CA ALA A 68 -4.95 10.12 4.22
C ALA A 68 -5.49 11.42 3.62
N GLU A 69 -5.74 12.45 4.44
CA GLU A 69 -6.27 13.73 4.00
C GLU A 69 -5.25 14.53 3.19
N GLU A 70 -3.98 14.55 3.60
CA GLU A 70 -2.88 15.20 2.88
C GLU A 70 -2.70 14.64 1.46
N LEU A 71 -2.91 13.33 1.28
CA LEU A 71 -2.82 12.65 -0.03
C LEU A 71 -3.93 13.07 -1.01
N LEU A 72 -5.04 13.62 -0.51
CA LEU A 72 -6.14 14.11 -1.33
C LEU A 72 -5.99 15.59 -1.70
N GLN A 73 -5.06 16.31 -1.07
CA GLN A 73 -4.92 17.75 -1.28
C GLN A 73 -4.46 18.09 -2.71
N GLY A 74 -5.14 19.07 -3.31
CA GLY A 74 -4.86 19.56 -4.64
C GLY A 74 -5.28 18.60 -5.77
N LEU A 75 -6.03 17.54 -5.47
CA LEU A 75 -6.70 16.73 -6.48
C LEU A 75 -7.99 17.43 -6.92
N ASN A 76 -8.37 17.28 -8.18
CA ASN A 76 -9.72 17.62 -8.61
C ASN A 76 -10.71 16.52 -8.16
N PRO A 77 -12.03 16.77 -8.21
CA PRO A 77 -13.02 15.81 -7.73
C PRO A 77 -12.91 14.42 -8.40
N GLN A 78 -12.68 14.36 -9.71
CA GLN A 78 -12.57 13.08 -10.43
C GLN A 78 -11.32 12.29 -10.03
N GLN A 79 -10.20 12.96 -9.80
CA GLN A 79 -8.94 12.37 -9.32
C GLN A 79 -9.09 11.88 -7.89
N GLU A 80 -9.76 12.66 -7.04
CA GLU A 80 -10.03 12.33 -5.65
C GLU A 80 -10.91 11.07 -5.53
N GLU A 81 -11.97 10.97 -6.34
CA GLU A 81 -12.81 9.77 -6.43
C GLU A 81 -12.01 8.57 -6.92
N ALA A 82 -11.14 8.75 -7.93
CA ALA A 82 -10.26 7.68 -8.40
C ALA A 82 -9.27 7.20 -7.33
N VAL A 83 -8.79 8.08 -6.43
CA VAL A 83 -7.93 7.71 -5.30
C VAL A 83 -8.72 6.95 -4.23
N LYS A 84 -9.94 7.41 -3.90
CA LYS A 84 -10.78 6.83 -2.84
C LYS A 84 -11.49 5.54 -3.23
N HIS A 85 -11.64 5.26 -4.53
CA HIS A 85 -12.39 4.12 -5.07
C HIS A 85 -12.02 2.80 -4.38
N ALA A 86 -13.02 2.00 -4.05
CA ALA A 86 -12.87 0.70 -3.42
C ALA A 86 -13.82 -0.32 -4.05
N GLY A 87 -13.57 -1.61 -3.83
CA GLY A 87 -14.40 -2.69 -4.35
C GLY A 87 -13.90 -3.20 -5.71
N SER A 88 -14.76 -3.17 -6.72
CA SER A 88 -14.50 -3.76 -8.04
C SER A 88 -13.39 -3.05 -8.82
N ALA A 89 -12.99 -3.65 -9.94
CA ALA A 89 -12.03 -3.05 -10.87
C ALA A 89 -12.43 -1.63 -11.31
N LEU A 90 -11.43 -0.76 -11.50
CA LEU A 90 -11.58 0.63 -11.93
C LEU A 90 -10.76 0.88 -13.20
N LEU A 91 -11.39 1.45 -14.22
CA LEU A 91 -10.73 1.95 -15.44
C LEU A 91 -10.71 3.47 -15.42
N ILE A 92 -9.53 4.08 -15.57
CA ILE A 92 -9.36 5.53 -15.65
C ILE A 92 -8.93 5.90 -17.08
N VAL A 93 -9.77 6.65 -17.79
CA VAL A 93 -9.45 7.19 -19.11
C VAL A 93 -9.00 8.64 -18.95
N ALA A 94 -7.79 8.95 -19.39
CA ALA A 94 -7.15 10.24 -19.07
C ALA A 94 -6.17 10.71 -20.16
N GLY A 95 -6.35 11.97 -20.59
CA GLY A 95 -5.50 12.63 -21.59
C GLY A 95 -4.07 12.94 -21.11
N ALA A 96 -3.25 13.50 -21.99
CA ALA A 96 -1.92 13.98 -21.63
C ALA A 96 -2.01 15.08 -20.54
N GLY A 97 -1.03 15.12 -19.64
CA GLY A 97 -0.96 16.15 -18.58
C GLY A 97 -2.02 16.05 -17.48
N SER A 98 -2.95 15.08 -17.53
CA SER A 98 -4.07 14.98 -16.57
C SER A 98 -3.70 14.47 -15.17
N GLY A 99 -2.40 14.29 -14.88
CA GLY A 99 -1.92 13.81 -13.58
C GLY A 99 -2.05 12.30 -13.32
N LYS A 100 -2.13 11.44 -14.35
CA LYS A 100 -2.29 9.97 -14.20
C LYS A 100 -1.34 9.34 -13.18
N THR A 101 -0.04 9.61 -13.29
CA THR A 101 0.97 9.09 -12.35
C THR A 101 0.70 9.59 -10.94
N ARG A 102 0.39 10.88 -10.76
CA ARG A 102 0.04 11.46 -9.45
C ARG A 102 -1.19 10.75 -8.85
N VAL A 103 -2.22 10.47 -9.65
CA VAL A 103 -3.41 9.74 -9.17
C VAL A 103 -3.05 8.32 -8.73
N LEU A 104 -2.27 7.58 -9.53
CA LEU A 104 -1.87 6.21 -9.19
C LEU A 104 -1.01 6.16 -7.92
N SER A 105 0.00 7.05 -7.80
CA SER A 105 0.85 7.11 -6.62
C SER A 105 0.07 7.49 -5.36
N ASN A 106 -0.81 8.50 -5.44
CA ASN A 106 -1.67 8.87 -4.32
C ASN A 106 -2.65 7.74 -3.95
N ARG A 107 -3.17 7.00 -4.93
CA ARG A 107 -4.02 5.83 -4.67
C ARG A 107 -3.28 4.75 -3.87
N ILE A 108 -2.06 4.41 -4.26
CA ILE A 108 -1.24 3.43 -3.52
C ILE A 108 -0.98 3.92 -2.09
N ALA A 109 -0.55 5.17 -1.93
CA ALA A 109 -0.31 5.76 -0.62
C ALA A 109 -1.58 5.79 0.23
N TYR A 110 -2.73 6.13 -0.36
CA TYR A 110 -4.01 6.19 0.32
C TYR A 110 -4.48 4.82 0.80
N LEU A 111 -4.32 3.77 -0.01
CA LEU A 111 -4.64 2.39 0.39
C LEU A 111 -3.81 1.95 1.60
N ILE A 112 -2.54 2.32 1.66
CA ILE A 112 -1.65 2.02 2.78
C ILE A 112 -2.03 2.86 4.02
N ALA A 113 -2.19 4.16 3.86
CA ALA A 113 -2.52 5.09 4.96
C ALA A 113 -3.86 4.75 5.63
N THR A 114 -4.85 4.33 4.84
CA THR A 114 -6.17 3.91 5.34
C THR A 114 -6.23 2.45 5.79
N ARG A 115 -5.09 1.73 5.79
CA ARG A 115 -4.97 0.31 6.14
C ARG A 115 -5.90 -0.60 5.33
N ARG A 116 -6.16 -0.25 4.07
CA ARG A 116 -6.93 -1.06 3.12
C ARG A 116 -6.07 -2.11 2.40
N ALA A 117 -4.75 -1.91 2.34
CA ALA A 117 -3.80 -2.88 1.84
C ALA A 117 -2.43 -2.69 2.51
N HIS A 118 -1.72 -3.78 2.75
CA HIS A 118 -0.30 -3.75 3.08
C HIS A 118 0.54 -3.50 1.82
N HIS A 119 1.71 -2.89 1.98
CA HIS A 119 2.61 -2.60 0.85
C HIS A 119 2.98 -3.84 0.02
N GLY A 120 3.06 -5.02 0.64
CA GLY A 120 3.36 -6.29 -0.05
C GLY A 120 2.18 -6.87 -0.84
N GLU A 121 0.98 -6.30 -0.71
CA GLU A 121 -0.24 -6.74 -1.41
C GLU A 121 -0.53 -5.90 -2.65
N ILE A 122 0.32 -4.89 -2.94
CA ILE A 122 0.14 -3.95 -4.05
C ILE A 122 1.20 -4.21 -5.11
N LEU A 123 0.76 -4.50 -6.34
CA LEU A 123 1.60 -4.56 -7.53
C LEU A 123 1.29 -3.38 -8.44
N ALA A 124 2.29 -2.54 -8.68
CA ALA A 124 2.23 -1.45 -9.64
C ALA A 124 3.17 -1.75 -10.82
N ILE A 125 2.63 -1.75 -12.04
CA ILE A 125 3.38 -2.02 -13.26
C ILE A 125 3.38 -0.75 -14.11
N THR A 126 4.54 -0.43 -14.67
CA THR A 126 4.73 0.71 -15.57
C THR A 126 5.53 0.28 -16.79
N PHE A 127 5.47 1.08 -17.86
CA PHE A 127 6.21 0.81 -19.10
C PHE A 127 7.72 1.06 -18.96
N THR A 128 8.13 1.92 -18.03
CA THR A 128 9.54 2.33 -17.90
C THR A 128 9.98 2.36 -16.44
N ASN A 129 11.22 1.98 -16.16
CA ASN A 129 11.77 1.98 -14.80
C ASN A 129 11.90 3.38 -14.18
N LYS A 130 11.88 4.45 -15.01
CA LYS A 130 12.05 5.84 -14.55
C LYS A 130 10.74 6.47 -14.06
N ALA A 131 9.60 5.86 -14.37
CA ALA A 131 8.27 6.41 -14.10
C ALA A 131 7.88 6.34 -12.63
#